data_AF-D3S508-F1
#
_entry.id   AF-D3S508-F1
#
_cell.length_a   1.000
_cell.length_b   1.000
_cell.length_c   1.000
_cell.angle_alpha   90.00
_cell.angle_beta   90.00
_cell.angle_gamma   90.00
#
_symmetry.space_group_name_H-M   'P 1'
#
loop_
_entity.id
_entity.type
_entity.pdbx_description
1 polymer ?
#
loop_
_entity_poly.entity_id
_entity_poly.type
_entity_poly.pdbx_seq_one_letter_code
_entity_poly.pdbx_strand_id
1 'polypeptide(L)' 'MEEIESFTVIDLDSLDDFIKEIKCPNCSYEFKCVGERVICPKCRKVINLKEK' A
#
# COMPACT_ATOMS: atom_id res chain seq x y z
N MET A 1 26.37 -10.55 -30.49
CA MET A 1 24.90 -10.68 -30.39
C MET A 1 24.58 -10.38 -28.95
N GLU A 2 24.15 -9.15 -28.67
CA GLU A 2 23.83 -8.72 -27.31
C GLU A 2 22.46 -9.29 -26.93
N GLU A 3 22.46 -10.06 -25.85
CA GLU A 3 21.29 -10.77 -25.33
C GLU A 3 20.31 -9.78 -24.72
N ILE A 4 19.04 -9.97 -25.07
CA ILE A 4 17.94 -9.04 -24.85
C ILE A 4 17.73 -8.82 -23.35
N GLU A 5 17.71 -7.54 -22.97
CA GLU A 5 17.41 -7.05 -21.63
C GLU A 5 16.10 -7.66 -21.10
N SER A 6 16.10 -8.14 -19.86
CA SER A 6 14.90 -8.74 -19.25
C SER A 6 13.84 -7.66 -19.01
N PHE A 7 12.74 -7.72 -19.75
CA PHE A 7 11.58 -6.86 -19.52
C PHE A 7 10.61 -7.56 -18.55
N THR A 8 10.48 -7.03 -17.34
CA THR A 8 9.42 -7.44 -16.42
C THR A 8 8.14 -6.71 -16.80
N VAL A 9 7.15 -7.45 -17.29
CA VAL A 9 5.79 -6.92 -17.51
C VAL A 9 5.12 -6.77 -16.15
N ILE A 10 4.95 -5.53 -15.69
CA ILE A 10 4.19 -5.22 -14.48
C ILE A 10 2.78 -4.88 -14.91
N ASP A 11 1.84 -5.75 -14.59
CA ASP A 11 0.42 -5.52 -14.77
C ASP A 11 -0.05 -4.45 -13.77
N LEU A 12 -0.51 -3.31 -14.27
CA LEU A 12 -0.91 -2.16 -13.44
C LEU A 12 -2.28 -2.38 -12.79
N ASP A 13 -3.17 -3.15 -13.42
CA ASP A 13 -4.49 -3.49 -12.88
C ASP A 13 -4.38 -4.34 -11.61
N SER A 14 -3.40 -5.24 -11.55
CA SER A 14 -3.11 -6.05 -10.36
C SER A 14 -2.63 -5.22 -9.14
N LEU A 15 -2.29 -3.94 -9.31
CA LEU A 15 -1.83 -3.09 -8.20
C LEU A 15 -2.98 -2.64 -7.29
N ASP A 16 -4.20 -2.51 -7.82
CA ASP A 16 -5.39 -2.10 -7.05
C ASP A 16 -5.73 -3.14 -5.97
N ASP A 17 -5.48 -4.43 -6.19
CA ASP A 17 -5.65 -5.50 -5.20
C ASP A 17 -4.77 -5.32 -3.94
N PHE A 18 -3.66 -4.58 -4.05
CA PHE A 18 -2.78 -4.30 -2.91
C PHE A 18 -3.20 -3.07 -2.11
N ILE A 19 -4.13 -2.27 -2.62
CA ILE A 19 -4.60 -1.04 -1.97
C ILE A 19 -5.64 -1.41 -0.91
N LYS A 20 -5.32 -1.11 0.33
CA LYS A 20 -6.22 -1.30 1.47
C LYS A 20 -6.81 0.03 1.89
N GLU A 21 -8.13 0.09 1.99
CA GLU A 21 -8.84 1.19 2.64
C GLU A 21 -8.87 0.97 4.15
N ILE A 22 -8.30 1.91 4.90
CA ILE A 22 -8.25 1.82 6.34
C ILE A 22 -8.81 3.08 6.98
N LYS A 23 -9.45 2.88 8.12
CA LYS A 23 -9.86 3.96 9.02
C LYS A 23 -8.87 4.09 10.15
N CYS A 24 -8.31 5.28 10.32
CA CYS A 24 -7.41 5.55 11.43
C CYS A 24 -8.16 5.36 12.77
N PRO A 25 -7.69 4.51 13.70
CA PRO A 25 -8.34 4.30 14.99
C PRO A 25 -8.24 5.51 15.93
N ASN A 26 -7.43 6.53 15.59
CA ASN A 26 -7.17 7.67 16.46
C ASN A 26 -7.92 8.94 16.05
N CYS A 27 -8.06 9.20 14.76
CA CYS A 27 -8.72 10.40 14.25
C CYS A 27 -9.90 10.10 13.33
N SER A 28 -10.26 8.82 13.17
CA SER A 28 -11.34 8.34 12.30
C SER A 28 -11.20 8.74 10.82
N TYR A 29 -10.03 9.21 10.40
CA TYR A 29 -9.75 9.56 9.01
C TYR A 29 -9.59 8.30 8.16
N GLU A 30 -10.30 8.24 7.04
CA GLU A 30 -10.30 7.14 6.10
C GLU A 30 -9.33 7.44 4.95
N PHE A 31 -8.47 6.47 4.64
CA PHE A 31 -7.46 6.64 3.60
C PHE A 31 -7.05 5.30 2.98
N LYS A 32 -6.56 5.39 1.75
CA LYS A 32 -5.98 4.28 1.00
C LYS A 32 -4.50 4.14 1.34
N CYS A 33 -4.04 2.92 1.51
CA CYS A 33 -2.65 2.64 1.83
C CYS A 33 -2.22 1.28 1.29
N VAL A 34 -0.91 1.13 1.09
CA VAL A 34 -0.27 -0.13 0.68
C VAL A 34 0.73 -0.55 1.74
N GLY A 35 0.90 -1.86 1.91
CA GLY A 35 1.86 -2.43 2.86
C GLY A 35 1.29 -2.77 4.25
N GLU A 36 2.20 -3.20 5.13
CA GLU A 36 1.86 -3.79 6.43
C GLU A 36 1.85 -2.77 7.58
N ARG A 37 2.59 -1.67 7.43
CA ARG A 37 2.71 -0.60 8.44
C ARG A 37 2.50 0.72 7.75
N VAL A 38 1.58 1.52 8.26
CA VAL A 38 1.18 2.78 7.63
C VAL A 38 1.11 3.88 8.66
N ILE A 39 1.38 5.11 8.24
CA ILE A 39 1.31 6.29 9.10
C ILE A 39 0.05 7.05 8.72
N CYS A 40 -0.80 7.35 9.70
CA CYS A 40 -1.97 8.18 9.44
C CYS A 40 -1.54 9.60 9.01
N PRO A 41 -2.01 10.12 7.87
CA PRO A 41 -1.60 11.44 7.37
C PRO A 41 -2.04 12.60 8.26
N LYS A 42 -3.10 12.43 9.06
CA LYS A 42 -3.61 13.49 9.96
C LYS A 42 -2.93 13.49 11.33
N CYS A 43 -2.96 12.37 12.04
CA CYS A 43 -2.49 12.32 13.43
C CYS A 43 -1.08 11.74 13.57
N ARG A 44 -0.41 11.38 12.46
CA ARG A 44 0.93 10.78 12.39
C ARG A 44 1.10 9.50 13.23
N LYS A 45 -0.02 8.87 13.62
CA LYS A 45 -0.01 7.61 14.36
C LYS A 45 0.36 6.47 13.42
N VAL A 46 1.28 5.63 13.87
CA VAL A 46 1.67 4.40 13.17
C VAL A 46 0.60 3.33 13.43
N ILE A 47 0.13 2.70 12.36
CA ILE A 47 -0.88 1.65 12.36
C ILE A 47 -0.25 0.39 11.76
N ASN A 48 -0.30 -0.71 12.50
CA ASN A 48 0.15 -2.02 12.05
C ASN A 48 -1.06 -2.77 11.48
N LEU A 49 -1.04 -3.10 10.18
CA LEU A 49 -2.10 -3.79 9.45
C LEU A 49 -1.88 -5.30 9.38
N LYS A 50 -0.78 -5.80 9.96
CA LYS A 50 -0.36 -7.21 9.91
C LYS A 50 -1.14 -8.13 10.86
N GLU A 51 -2.04 -7.58 11.69
CA GLU A 51 -2.73 -8.28 12.79
C GLU A 51 -4.26 -8.29 12.66
N LYS A 52 -4.81 -8.14 11.45
CA LYS A 52 -6.26 -8.17 11.22
C LYS A 52 -6.68 -9.23 10.23
#